data_AF-E6V9R8-F1
#
_entry.id   AF-E6V9R8-F1
#
_cell.length_a   1.000
_cell.length_b   1.000
_cell.length_c   1.000
_cell.angle_alpha   90.00
_cell.angle_beta   90.00
_cell.angle_gamma   90.00
#
_symmetry.space_group_name_H-M   'P 1'
#
loop_
_entity.id
_entity.type
_entity.pdbx_description
1 polymer ?
#
loop_
_entity_poly.entity_id
_entity_poly.type
_entity_poly.pdbx_seq_one_letter_code
_entity_poly.pdbx_strand_id
1 'polypeptide(L)'
;MTCPNCARAAVRADWPGYTANCRECLARGIANGPEYWRSRKDGTLRDEYKTALRTIWGEEWKAGHDAVKTAAARMDALRSSPQGALL
;
A
#
# COMPACT_ATOMS: atom_id res chain seq x y z
N MET A 1 14.81 2.07 -11.12
CA MET A 1 13.93 2.46 -12.24
C MET A 1 12.63 3.03 -11.69
N THR A 2 12.20 4.19 -12.17
CA THR A 2 10.96 4.84 -11.74
C THR A 2 9.76 4.08 -12.30
N CYS A 3 9.01 3.38 -11.45
CA CYS A 3 7.79 2.71 -11.88
C CYS A 3 6.74 3.75 -12.32
N PRO A 4 6.18 3.68 -13.54
CA PRO A 4 5.24 4.69 -14.03
C PRO A 4 3.96 4.75 -13.19
N ASN A 5 3.50 3.61 -12.67
CA ASN A 5 2.36 3.54 -11.77
C ASN A 5 2.64 4.18 -10.41
N CYS A 6 3.88 4.11 -9.92
CA CYS A 6 4.26 4.79 -8.67
C CYS A 6 4.33 6.30 -8.87
N ALA A 7 4.86 6.77 -10.01
CA ALA A 7 4.89 8.19 -10.34
C ALA A 7 3.49 8.80 -10.41
N ARG A 8 2.52 8.11 -11.04
CA ARG A 8 1.12 8.55 -11.07
C ARG A 8 0.46 8.52 -9.69
N ALA A 9 0.68 7.45 -8.92
CA ALA A 9 0.14 7.32 -7.57
C ALA A 9 0.73 8.31 -6.55
N ALA A 10 1.91 8.88 -6.84
CA ALA A 10 2.56 9.85 -5.95
C ALA A 10 1.78 11.17 -5.80
N VAL A 11 0.94 11.51 -6.78
CA VAL A 11 0.14 12.75 -6.79
C VAL A 11 -1.37 12.50 -6.83
N ARG A 12 -1.80 11.24 -6.90
CA ARG A 12 -3.21 10.84 -7.01
C ARG A 12 -3.49 9.59 -6.17
N ALA A 13 -4.21 9.75 -5.07
CA ALA A 13 -4.43 8.69 -4.08
C ALA A 13 -5.21 7.48 -4.63
N ASP A 14 -6.13 7.71 -5.56
CA ASP A 14 -7.02 6.73 -6.18
C ASP A 14 -6.48 6.20 -7.52
N TRP A 15 -5.19 6.41 -7.82
CA TRP A 15 -4.58 5.89 -9.05
C TRP A 15 -4.76 4.36 -9.15
N PRO A 16 -5.45 3.84 -10.18
CA PRO A 16 -5.85 2.44 -10.23
C PRO A 16 -4.74 1.50 -10.72
N GLY A 17 -3.65 2.04 -11.28
CA GLY A 17 -2.61 1.24 -11.91
C GLY A 17 -1.59 0.65 -10.94
N TYR A 18 -1.19 -0.61 -11.18
CA TYR A 18 -0.16 -1.34 -10.44
C TYR A 18 0.77 -2.09 -11.40
N THR A 19 2.00 -2.31 -10.96
CA THR A 19 3.00 -3.11 -11.67
C THR A 19 3.40 -4.28 -10.78
N ALA A 20 3.17 -5.52 -11.24
CA ALA A 20 3.30 -6.73 -10.44
C ALA A 20 4.73 -6.99 -9.92
N ASN A 21 5.76 -6.55 -10.63
CA ASN A 21 7.17 -6.68 -10.22
C ASN A 21 7.73 -5.42 -9.54
N CYS A 22 6.87 -4.49 -9.10
CA CYS A 22 7.28 -3.30 -8.36
C CYS A 22 6.87 -3.40 -6.89
N ARG A 23 7.84 -3.43 -5.97
CA ARG A 23 7.59 -3.55 -4.52
C ARG A 23 6.71 -2.42 -3.97
N GLU A 24 6.85 -1.20 -4.47
CA GLU A 24 5.99 -0.08 -4.07
C GLU A 24 4.54 -0.25 -4.54
N CYS A 25 4.34 -0.77 -5.75
CA CYS A 25 2.99 -1.10 -6.24
C CYS A 25 2.37 -2.23 -5.42
N LEU A 26 3.14 -3.27 -5.09
CA LEU A 26 2.66 -4.37 -4.26
C LEU A 26 2.29 -3.89 -2.84
N ALA A 27 3.12 -3.04 -2.23
CA ALA A 27 2.83 -2.44 -0.94
C ALA A 27 1.55 -1.57 -0.98
N ARG A 28 1.38 -0.76 -2.03
CA ARG A 28 0.16 0.02 -2.24
C ARG A 28 -1.07 -0.86 -2.44
N GLY A 29 -0.93 -1.95 -3.19
CA GLY A 29 -2.01 -2.92 -3.41
C GLY A 29 -2.51 -3.50 -2.09
N ILE A 30 -1.60 -3.97 -1.23
CA ILE A 30 -1.97 -4.47 0.10
C ILE A 30 -2.53 -3.36 0.98
N ALA A 31 -1.95 -2.15 0.94
CA ALA A 31 -2.42 -1.02 1.75
C ALA A 31 -3.86 -0.59 1.42
N ASN A 32 -4.31 -0.76 0.18
CA ASN A 32 -5.70 -0.57 -0.23
C ASN A 32 -6.57 -1.84 -0.09
N GLY A 33 -5.99 -2.97 0.33
CA GLY A 33 -6.64 -4.27 0.40
C GLY A 33 -7.38 -4.54 1.73
N PRO A 34 -8.35 -5.47 1.72
CA PRO A 34 -9.16 -5.77 2.90
C PRO A 34 -8.35 -6.38 4.05
N GLU A 35 -7.28 -7.13 3.79
CA GLU A 35 -6.45 -7.79 4.81
C GLU A 35 -5.74 -6.77 5.69
N TYR A 36 -5.20 -5.71 5.09
CA TYR A 36 -4.58 -4.61 5.81
C TYR A 36 -5.62 -3.79 6.57
N TRP A 37 -6.76 -3.46 5.95
CA TRP A 37 -7.82 -2.71 6.62
C TRP A 37 -8.34 -3.43 7.87
N ARG A 38 -8.60 -4.75 7.78
CA ARG A 38 -9.02 -5.56 8.93
C ARG A 38 -7.97 -5.57 10.03
N SER A 39 -6.70 -5.77 9.68
CA SER A 39 -5.60 -5.76 10.65
C SER A 39 -5.43 -4.40 11.35
N ARG A 40 -5.57 -3.29 10.60
CA ARG A 40 -5.53 -1.93 11.14
C ARG A 40 -6.70 -1.68 12.08
N LYS A 41 -7.91 -2.12 11.70
CA LYS A 41 -9.13 -1.96 12.50
C LYS A 41 -9.07 -2.74 13.82
N ASP A 42 -8.57 -3.97 13.77
CA ASP A 42 -8.50 -4.86 14.94
C ASP A 42 -7.29 -4.55 15.85
N GLY A 43 -6.35 -3.70 15.42
CA GLY A 43 -5.13 -3.40 16.16
C GLY A 43 -4.16 -4.58 16.26
N THR A 44 -4.33 -5.61 15.43
CA THR A 44 -3.52 -6.84 15.44
C THR A 44 -3.15 -7.27 14.03
N LEU A 45 -1.97 -7.89 13.89
CA LEU A 45 -1.54 -8.46 12.61
C LEU A 45 -2.27 -9.80 12.39
N ARG A 46 -3.39 -9.76 11.67
CA ARG A 46 -4.17 -10.95 11.30
C ARG A 46 -3.36 -11.85 10.36
N ASP A 47 -3.64 -13.15 10.38
CA ASP A 47 -2.83 -14.13 9.65
C ASP A 47 -2.97 -14.02 8.13
N GLU A 48 -4.11 -13.57 7.63
CA GLU A 48 -4.31 -13.31 6.19
C GLU A 48 -3.42 -12.15 5.72
N TYR A 49 -3.25 -11.12 6.56
CA TYR A 49 -2.34 -10.01 6.26
C TYR A 49 -0.87 -10.45 6.32
N LYS A 50 -0.47 -11.23 7.32
CA LYS A 50 0.88 -11.81 7.36
C LYS A 50 1.15 -12.71 6.16
N THR A 51 0.14 -13.46 5.71
CA THR A 51 0.22 -14.30 4.51
C THR A 51 0.46 -13.46 3.27
N ALA A 52 -0.32 -12.40 3.06
CA ALA A 52 -0.11 -11.46 1.94
C ALA A 52 1.31 -10.86 1.94
N LEU A 53 1.84 -10.49 3.12
CA LEU A 53 3.21 -9.99 3.25
C LEU A 53 4.24 -11.07 2.90
N ARG A 54 4.09 -12.29 3.41
CA ARG A 54 5.03 -13.39 3.14
C ARG A 54 5.01 -13.83 1.68
N THR A 55 3.89 -13.76 0.99
CA THR A 55 3.80 -14.06 -0.46
C THR A 55 4.71 -13.16 -1.30
N ILE A 56 4.92 -11.91 -0.88
CA ILE A 56 5.70 -10.93 -1.65
C ILE A 56 7.12 -10.75 -1.10
N TRP A 57 7.29 -10.79 0.21
CA TRP A 57 8.57 -10.50 0.87
C TRP A 57 9.24 -11.73 1.51
N GLY A 58 8.56 -12.88 1.60
CA GLY A 58 9.12 -14.07 2.24
C GLY A 58 9.47 -13.82 3.69
N GLU A 59 10.71 -14.13 4.07
CA GLU A 59 11.24 -13.92 5.43
C GLU A 59 11.30 -12.43 5.81
N GLU A 60 11.48 -11.56 4.82
CA GLU A 60 11.55 -10.10 4.97
C GLU A 60 10.16 -9.45 5.12
N TRP A 61 9.12 -10.22 5.46
CA TRP A 61 7.74 -9.74 5.56
C TRP A 61 7.57 -8.54 6.49
N LYS A 62 8.45 -8.36 7.48
CA LYS A 62 8.47 -7.17 8.36
C LYS A 62 8.84 -5.90 7.59
N ALA A 63 9.82 -5.94 6.69
CA ALA A 63 10.10 -4.82 5.80
C ALA A 63 8.93 -4.55 4.85
N GLY A 64 8.23 -5.60 4.43
CA GLY A 64 6.96 -5.48 3.72
C GLY A 64 5.87 -4.78 4.52
N HIS A 65 5.74 -5.09 5.81
CA HIS A 65 4.81 -4.41 6.71
C HIS A 65 5.10 -2.91 6.79
N ASP A 66 6.37 -2.52 6.94
CA ASP A 66 6.77 -1.11 6.98
C ASP A 66 6.51 -0.39 5.64
N ALA A 67 6.71 -1.07 4.51
CA ALA A 67 6.39 -0.55 3.19
C ALA A 67 4.87 -0.33 3.02
N VAL A 68 4.04 -1.27 3.49
CA VAL A 68 2.57 -1.15 3.46
C VAL A 68 2.11 0.03 4.33
N LYS A 69 2.66 0.19 5.55
CA LYS A 69 2.37 1.33 6.41
C LYS A 69 2.75 2.67 5.75
N THR A 70 3.91 2.72 5.12
CA THR A 70 4.38 3.91 4.39
C THR A 70 3.44 4.25 3.24
N ALA A 71 3.02 3.24 2.46
CA ALA A 71 2.07 3.43 1.38
C ALA A 71 0.70 3.93 1.89
N ALA A 72 0.18 3.33 2.96
CA ALA A 72 -1.07 3.75 3.58
C ALA A 72 -1.01 5.21 4.06
N ALA A 73 0.05 5.59 4.77
CA ALA A 73 0.24 6.95 5.26
C ALA A 73 0.30 7.98 4.11
N ARG A 74 0.99 7.66 3.02
CA ARG A 74 1.04 8.52 1.82
C ARG A 74 -0.34 8.70 1.17
N MET A 75 -1.11 7.61 1.04
CA MET A 75 -2.45 7.68 0.47
C MET A 75 -3.42 8.46 1.36
N ASP A 76 -3.35 8.25 2.69
CA ASP A 76 -4.15 9.00 3.66
C ASP A 76 -3.82 10.51 3.55
N ALA A 77 -2.54 10.89 3.47
CA ALA A 77 -2.12 12.28 3.30
C ALA A 77 -2.63 12.92 2.00
N LEU A 78 -2.60 12.18 0.88
CA LEU A 78 -3.13 12.67 -0.40
C LEU A 78 -4.65 12.86 -0.38
N ARG A 79 -5.39 11.95 0.28
CA ARG A 79 -6.85 12.05 0.45
C ARG A 79 -7.27 13.21 1.35
N SER A 80 -6.47 13.51 2.37
CA SER A 80 -6.73 14.61 3.30
C SER A 80 -6.25 15.98 2.77
N SER A 81 -5.48 16.02 1.68
CA SER A 81 -5.05 17.28 1.07
C SER A 81 -6.19 17.94 0.27
N PRO A 82 -6.40 19.26 0.37
CA PRO A 82 -7.47 19.97 -0.34
C PRO A 82 -7.40 19.86 -1.87
N GLN A 83 -6.27 19.41 -2.44
CA GLN A 83 -6.11 19.15 -3.88
C GLN A 83 -6.60 17.75 -4.32
N GLY A 84 -6.89 16.83 -3.39
CA GLY A 84 -7.32 15.46 -3.70
C GLY A 84 -8.79 15.33 -4.15
N ALA A 85 -9.57 16.41 -4.11
CA ALA A 85 -11.00 16.42 -4.42
C ALA A 85 -11.35 16.85 -5.86
N LEU A 86 -10.37 17.16 -6.71
CA LEU A 86 -10.58 17.85 -8.00
C LEU A 86 -9.97 17.16 -9.23
N LEU A 87 -9.63 15.87 -9.19
CA LEU A 87 -9.16 15.12 -10.37
C LEU A 87 -9.91 13.80 -10.59
#